data_AF-A0ABC8IT59-F1
#
_entry.id   AF-A0ABC8IT59-F1
#
_cell.length_a   1.000
_cell.length_b   1.000
_cell.length_c   1.000
_cell.angle_alpha   90.00
_cell.angle_beta   90.00
_cell.angle_gamma   90.00
#
_symmetry.space_group_name_H-M   'P 1'
#
loop_
_entity.id
_entity.type
_entity.pdbx_description
1 polymer ?
#
loop_
_entity_poly.entity_id
_entity_poly.type
_entity_poly.pdbx_seq_one_letter_code
_entity_poly.pdbx_strand_id
1 'polypeptide(L)'
;MAVESSSLPAIMAEEENLDPNTTSLIRLENHAPAAIKAIIIGGGEKHPSKEDKLIRGGNESRSKTTTVIKPPHSFQNSWTFWFDNPSSKSNQATWGSSLRSLYTFATVEEFWSVYNNMHTPTKWVSGADLYCFKDGIEPKWEDPVCANGGKWTMMFPKATLESNWLNTLLALVGEQFEQGDEICGVVLNFRTRGDKISIWTKNAANEEAQLSIGKQWKELLGYNETIGFIFHEDAKTLDRTAKPRYTV
;
A
#
# COMPACT_ATOMS: atom_id res chain seq x y z
N MET A 1 40.38 -10.52 -69.98
CA MET A 1 39.36 -9.95 -69.06
C MET A 1 40.04 -8.89 -68.23
N ALA A 2 39.39 -7.73 -68.12
CA ALA A 2 39.97 -6.46 -67.73
C ALA A 2 39.45 -6.00 -66.35
N VAL A 3 40.27 -5.18 -65.68
CA VAL A 3 40.02 -4.09 -64.70
C VAL A 3 39.14 -4.22 -63.44
N GLU A 4 39.73 -3.73 -62.32
CA GLU A 4 39.20 -2.82 -61.26
C GLU A 4 38.00 -3.26 -60.39
N SER A 5 37.67 -2.73 -59.20
CA SER A 5 38.29 -1.95 -58.10
C SER A 5 37.19 -1.78 -57.00
N SER A 6 37.54 -1.28 -55.80
CA SER A 6 36.64 -0.68 -54.77
C SER A 6 35.81 -1.65 -53.90
N SER A 7 35.45 -1.45 -52.63
CA SER A 7 35.63 -0.38 -51.63
C SER A 7 35.30 -0.95 -50.22
N LEU A 8 35.96 -0.45 -49.16
CA LEU A 8 35.49 -0.47 -47.74
C LEU A 8 34.30 0.53 -47.57
N PRO A 9 33.42 0.49 -46.53
CA PRO A 9 33.79 0.82 -45.14
C PRO A 9 33.00 0.22 -43.95
N ALA A 10 33.68 0.26 -42.79
CA ALA A 10 33.28 0.57 -41.40
C ALA A 10 31.82 0.40 -40.90
N ILE A 11 31.66 -0.23 -39.72
CA ILE A 11 30.96 0.37 -38.56
C ILE A 11 31.65 -0.06 -37.25
N MET A 12 32.00 0.94 -36.45
CA MET A 12 32.52 0.88 -35.08
C MET A 12 31.39 0.67 -34.05
N ALA A 13 31.78 0.10 -32.90
CA ALA A 13 31.34 0.41 -31.52
C ALA A 13 29.84 0.39 -31.20
N GLU A 14 29.48 -0.41 -30.18
CA GLU A 14 28.73 0.12 -29.04
C GLU A 14 29.00 -0.76 -27.81
N GLU A 15 29.65 -0.16 -26.82
CA GLU A 15 29.71 -0.62 -25.43
C GLU A 15 28.31 -0.50 -24.83
N GLU A 16 27.70 -1.61 -24.42
CA GLU A 16 26.44 -1.55 -23.70
C GLU A 16 26.71 -1.23 -22.22
N ASN A 17 26.46 0.03 -21.88
CA ASN A 17 26.40 0.59 -20.53
C ASN A 17 25.44 -0.23 -19.65
N LEU A 18 25.96 -0.89 -18.62
CA LEU A 18 25.15 -1.44 -17.54
C LEU A 18 24.61 -0.29 -16.66
N ASP A 19 23.29 -0.17 -16.63
CA ASP A 19 22.52 0.85 -15.91
C ASP A 19 22.81 0.82 -14.39
N PRO A 20 23.21 1.96 -13.77
CA PRO A 20 23.38 2.08 -12.32
C PRO A 20 22.12 1.78 -11.48
N ASN A 21 20.92 1.73 -12.08
CA ASN A 21 19.70 1.25 -11.41
C ASN A 21 19.69 -0.26 -11.15
N THR A 22 20.48 -1.05 -11.89
CA THR A 22 20.53 -2.50 -11.66
C THR A 22 21.23 -2.82 -10.33
N THR A 23 22.19 -1.97 -9.93
CA THR A 23 22.95 -2.14 -8.68
C THR A 23 22.19 -1.63 -7.44
N SER A 24 21.25 -0.68 -7.61
CA SER A 24 20.39 -0.19 -6.52
C SER A 24 19.30 -1.21 -6.16
N LEU A 25 18.74 -1.92 -7.14
CA LEU A 25 17.73 -2.97 -6.93
C LEU A 25 18.25 -4.15 -6.10
N ILE A 26 19.49 -4.57 -6.32
CA ILE A 26 20.13 -5.66 -5.55
C ILE A 26 20.34 -5.26 -4.08
N ARG A 27 20.46 -3.96 -3.79
CA ARG A 27 20.62 -3.44 -2.42
C ARG A 27 19.27 -3.29 -1.69
N LEU A 28 18.18 -3.07 -2.43
CA LEU A 28 16.80 -2.99 -1.92
C LEU A 28 16.20 -4.36 -1.56
N GLU A 29 16.71 -5.44 -2.15
CA GLU A 29 16.23 -6.81 -1.92
C GLU A 29 16.50 -7.35 -0.50
N ASN A 30 17.37 -6.66 0.26
CA ASN A 30 17.85 -7.03 1.59
C ASN A 30 17.12 -6.33 2.75
N HIS A 31 16.10 -5.49 2.48
CA HIS A 31 15.37 -4.75 3.53
C HIS A 31 13.85 -4.87 3.52
N ALA A 32 13.27 -5.72 2.66
CA ALA A 32 11.88 -6.13 2.85
C ALA A 32 11.79 -7.20 3.95
N PRO A 33 11.00 -6.99 5.03
CA PRO A 33 10.73 -8.03 6.01
C PRO A 33 10.15 -9.27 5.32
N ALA A 34 10.50 -10.46 5.80
CA ALA A 34 10.09 -11.74 5.20
C ALA A 34 8.57 -11.89 4.98
N ALA A 35 7.75 -11.13 5.71
CA ALA A 35 6.29 -11.06 5.53
C ALA A 35 5.86 -10.52 4.15
N ILE A 36 6.60 -9.57 3.57
CA ILE A 36 6.34 -9.07 2.21
C ILE A 36 6.69 -10.14 1.18
N LYS A 37 7.77 -10.91 1.41
CA LYS A 37 8.18 -12.04 0.55
C LYS A 37 7.18 -13.21 0.58
N ALA A 38 6.50 -13.44 1.70
CA ALA A 38 5.50 -14.51 1.83
C ALA A 38 4.21 -14.23 1.02
N ILE A 39 3.91 -12.98 0.68
CA ILE A 39 2.81 -12.62 -0.23
C ILE A 39 3.20 -12.87 -1.70
N ILE A 40 4.52 -12.86 -2.00
CA ILE A 40 5.08 -13.04 -3.35
C ILE A 40 5.13 -14.52 -3.79
N ILE A 41 5.16 -15.48 -2.86
CA ILE A 41 5.38 -16.91 -3.18
C ILE A 41 4.09 -17.72 -2.97
N GLY A 42 3.16 -17.55 -3.91
CA GLY A 42 2.18 -18.55 -4.28
C GLY A 42 2.55 -19.18 -5.62
N GLY A 43 3.67 -19.92 -5.68
CA GLY A 43 4.05 -20.69 -6.86
C GLY A 43 5.55 -20.92 -7.02
N GLY A 44 5.97 -22.18 -6.81
CA GLY A 44 7.14 -22.77 -7.49
C GLY A 44 8.52 -22.46 -6.93
N GLU A 45 9.07 -23.40 -6.16
CA GLU A 45 10.50 -23.47 -5.81
C GLU A 45 11.39 -23.60 -7.05
N LYS A 46 12.53 -22.89 -7.04
CA LYS A 46 13.87 -23.43 -7.37
C LYS A 46 14.96 -22.40 -7.06
N HIS A 47 15.91 -22.82 -6.22
CA HIS A 47 17.21 -22.18 -5.97
C HIS A 47 18.25 -23.32 -5.94
N PRO A 48 19.57 -23.09 -6.04
CA PRO A 48 20.35 -22.34 -7.03
C PRO A 48 21.48 -23.22 -7.64
N SER A 49 22.32 -22.67 -8.51
CA SER A 49 23.69 -23.16 -8.68
C SER A 49 24.72 -22.02 -8.79
N LYS A 50 25.78 -22.17 -7.99
CA LYS A 50 27.05 -21.42 -7.88
C LYS A 50 27.91 -21.59 -9.18
N GLU A 51 29.06 -20.97 -9.46
CA GLU A 51 30.18 -20.43 -8.67
C GLU A 51 31.19 -19.68 -9.61
N ASP A 52 31.91 -18.70 -9.06
CA ASP A 52 33.31 -18.25 -9.28
C ASP A 52 33.90 -17.71 -10.62
N LYS A 53 34.54 -16.51 -10.53
CA LYS A 53 36.02 -16.35 -10.61
C LYS A 53 36.55 -14.96 -10.21
N LEU A 54 37.67 -15.00 -9.50
CA LEU A 54 38.49 -13.93 -8.92
C LEU A 54 39.47 -13.32 -9.96
N ILE A 55 39.53 -12.00 -10.12
CA ILE A 55 40.69 -11.28 -10.68
C ILE A 55 40.96 -9.98 -9.88
N ARG A 56 42.25 -9.77 -9.67
CA ARG A 56 42.95 -8.77 -8.85
C ARG A 56 43.30 -7.52 -9.68
N GLY A 57 43.14 -6.34 -9.06
CA GLY A 57 44.01 -5.17 -9.31
C GLY A 57 43.36 -3.97 -10.01
N GLY A 58 43.39 -2.81 -9.34
CA GLY A 58 43.04 -1.52 -9.92
C GLY A 58 42.84 -0.45 -8.84
N ASN A 59 43.91 0.29 -8.55
CA ASN A 59 43.95 1.37 -7.56
C ASN A 59 43.35 2.64 -8.17
N GLU A 60 42.12 2.99 -7.80
CA GLU A 60 41.53 4.30 -8.15
C GLU A 60 41.11 5.04 -6.88
N SER A 61 41.61 6.27 -6.77
CA SER A 61 41.35 7.18 -5.67
C SER A 61 39.86 7.52 -5.62
N ARG A 62 39.13 6.83 -4.75
CA ARG A 62 37.74 7.13 -4.43
C ARG A 62 37.67 8.50 -3.75
N SER A 63 37.29 9.52 -4.54
CA SER A 63 36.81 10.78 -4.00
C SER A 63 35.70 10.45 -3.00
N LYS A 64 35.94 10.74 -1.72
CA LYS A 64 34.96 10.55 -0.65
C LYS A 64 33.89 11.63 -0.84
N THR A 65 32.88 11.33 -1.66
CA THR A 65 31.63 12.08 -1.63
C THR A 65 31.01 11.80 -0.28
N THR A 66 31.18 12.71 0.67
CA THR A 66 30.47 12.71 1.94
C THR A 66 28.98 12.86 1.63
N THR A 67 28.28 11.73 1.52
CA THR A 67 26.83 11.70 1.40
C THR A 67 26.26 12.30 2.70
N VAL A 68 25.77 13.53 2.61
CA VAL A 68 25.00 14.16 3.69
C VAL A 68 23.74 13.32 3.88
N ILE A 69 23.67 12.56 4.96
CA ILE A 69 22.47 11.80 5.33
C ILE A 69 21.45 12.82 5.81
N LYS A 70 20.45 13.14 4.98
CA LYS A 70 19.31 13.97 5.39
C LYS A 70 18.46 13.17 6.39
N PRO A 71 17.99 13.80 7.49
CA PRO A 71 17.05 13.13 8.39
C PRO A 71 15.74 12.80 7.64
N PRO A 72 15.12 11.65 7.92
CA PRO A 72 13.88 11.25 7.27
C PRO A 72 12.72 12.17 7.68
N HIS A 73 11.70 12.25 6.83
CA HIS A 73 10.53 13.10 7.08
C HIS A 73 9.51 12.32 7.90
N SER A 74 9.32 12.71 9.16
CA SER A 74 8.43 12.00 10.09
C SER A 74 6.96 12.39 9.87
N PHE A 75 6.06 11.42 9.98
CA PHE A 75 4.63 11.66 10.09
C PHE A 75 4.26 12.09 11.52
N GLN A 76 3.07 12.68 11.67
CA GLN A 76 2.52 13.02 13.00
C GLN A 76 2.16 11.76 13.80
N ASN A 77 1.60 10.76 13.14
CA ASN A 77 1.26 9.46 13.70
C ASN A 77 2.04 8.36 12.98
N SER A 78 2.36 7.28 13.70
CA SER A 78 2.78 6.02 13.09
C SER A 78 1.57 5.28 12.54
N TRP A 79 1.76 4.49 11.49
CA TRP A 79 0.71 3.77 10.80
C TRP A 79 1.15 2.34 10.52
N THR A 80 0.20 1.41 10.57
CA THR A 80 0.44 -0.01 10.38
C THR A 80 -0.42 -0.53 9.23
N PHE A 81 0.23 -1.13 8.23
CA PHE A 81 -0.45 -1.91 7.21
C PHE A 81 -0.82 -3.29 7.76
N TRP A 82 -2.05 -3.73 7.48
CA TRP A 82 -2.53 -5.07 7.81
C TRP A 82 -3.10 -5.74 6.58
N PHE A 83 -3.07 -7.06 6.56
CA PHE A 83 -3.63 -7.86 5.50
C PHE A 83 -4.45 -9.01 6.04
N ASP A 84 -5.54 -9.30 5.34
CA ASP A 84 -6.38 -10.42 5.64
C ASP A 84 -6.67 -11.25 4.37
N ASN A 85 -6.14 -12.48 4.39
CA ASN A 85 -6.12 -13.42 3.27
C ASN A 85 -7.47 -14.16 3.13
N PRO A 86 -8.13 -14.12 1.96
CA PRO A 86 -9.43 -14.75 1.75
C PRO A 86 -9.46 -16.25 2.04
N SER A 87 -8.39 -17.00 1.70
CA SER A 87 -8.36 -18.45 1.95
C SER A 87 -8.25 -18.80 3.44
N SER A 88 -7.66 -17.90 4.23
CA SER A 88 -7.62 -18.03 5.68
C SER A 88 -8.94 -17.58 6.30
N LYS A 89 -9.59 -16.53 5.79
CA LYS A 89 -10.92 -16.04 6.22
C LYS A 89 -12.02 -17.09 6.11
N SER A 90 -12.07 -17.82 4.99
CA SER A 90 -13.16 -18.78 4.73
C SER A 90 -13.18 -19.97 5.71
N ASN A 91 -12.06 -20.25 6.37
CA ASN A 91 -11.88 -21.40 7.25
C ASN A 91 -11.89 -21.01 8.75
N GLN A 92 -12.36 -19.82 9.09
CA GLN A 92 -12.32 -19.32 10.46
C GLN A 92 -13.57 -19.62 11.28
N ALA A 93 -13.33 -20.04 12.52
CA ALA A 93 -14.35 -20.08 13.56
C ALA A 93 -14.62 -18.68 14.18
N THR A 94 -13.66 -17.75 14.10
CA THR A 94 -13.75 -16.41 14.69
C THR A 94 -13.23 -15.36 13.69
N TRP A 95 -14.06 -14.36 13.40
CA TRP A 95 -13.72 -13.27 12.47
C TRP A 95 -12.47 -12.51 12.93
N GLY A 96 -11.60 -12.16 11.99
CA GLY A 96 -10.38 -11.39 12.26
C GLY A 96 -9.18 -12.20 12.77
N SER A 97 -9.27 -13.54 12.83
CA SER A 97 -8.14 -14.37 13.28
C SER A 97 -7.08 -14.64 12.19
N SER A 98 -7.39 -14.38 10.91
CA SER A 98 -6.39 -14.31 9.80
C SER A 98 -5.78 -12.94 9.60
N LEU A 99 -6.26 -11.92 10.30
CA LEU A 99 -5.70 -10.59 10.18
C LEU A 99 -4.24 -10.62 10.65
N ARG A 100 -3.33 -10.09 9.83
CA ARG A 100 -1.90 -10.03 10.10
C ARG A 100 -1.40 -8.61 9.90
N SER A 101 -0.66 -8.09 10.88
CA SER A 101 0.14 -6.88 10.68
C SER A 101 1.28 -7.21 9.70
N LEU A 102 1.50 -6.31 8.74
CA LEU A 102 2.54 -6.42 7.74
C LEU A 102 3.75 -5.56 8.10
N TYR A 103 3.52 -4.27 8.31
CA TYR A 103 4.57 -3.29 8.53
C TYR A 103 4.04 -2.04 9.22
N THR A 104 4.79 -1.52 10.18
CA THR A 104 4.55 -0.23 10.83
C THR A 104 5.58 0.77 10.34
N PHE A 105 5.13 1.93 9.89
CA PHE A 105 5.96 3.02 9.40
C PHE A 105 5.65 4.32 10.15
N ALA A 106 6.67 5.18 10.29
CA ALA A 106 6.56 6.47 10.94
C ALA A 106 7.12 7.61 10.07
N THR A 107 7.69 7.29 8.90
CA THR A 107 8.31 8.27 8.00
C THR A 107 7.80 8.15 6.56
N VAL A 108 7.91 9.25 5.81
CA VAL A 108 7.56 9.31 4.38
C VAL A 108 8.37 8.31 3.57
N GLU A 109 9.66 8.17 3.87
CA GLU A 109 10.55 7.22 3.20
C GLU A 109 10.14 5.76 3.43
N GLU A 110 9.76 5.42 4.67
CA GLU A 110 9.25 4.08 5.00
C GLU A 110 7.91 3.82 4.31
N PHE A 111 6.98 4.79 4.30
CA PHE A 111 5.71 4.66 3.60
C PHE A 111 5.93 4.32 2.12
N TRP A 112 6.76 5.09 1.41
CA TRP A 112 7.02 4.84 -0.01
C TRP A 112 7.80 3.55 -0.22
N SER A 113 8.73 3.19 0.68
CA SER A 113 9.43 1.92 0.61
C SER A 113 8.46 0.74 0.67
N VAL A 114 7.52 0.78 1.60
CA VAL A 114 6.52 -0.29 1.78
C VAL A 114 5.51 -0.29 0.63
N TYR A 115 4.92 0.85 0.31
CA TYR A 115 3.90 0.98 -0.72
C TYR A 115 4.39 0.51 -2.09
N ASN A 116 5.62 0.89 -2.48
CA ASN A 116 6.21 0.51 -3.76
C ASN A 116 6.56 -0.99 -3.86
N ASN A 117 6.65 -1.70 -2.73
CA ASN A 117 6.88 -3.14 -2.69
C ASN A 117 5.59 -3.96 -2.53
N MET A 118 4.42 -3.31 -2.42
CA MET A 118 3.13 -3.99 -2.42
C MET A 118 2.65 -4.25 -3.86
N HIS A 119 1.84 -5.30 -4.04
CA HIS A 119 1.15 -5.49 -5.30
C HIS A 119 0.19 -4.32 -5.56
N THR A 120 0.11 -3.89 -6.82
CA THR A 120 -0.89 -2.91 -7.25
C THR A 120 -2.29 -3.43 -6.91
N PRO A 121 -3.23 -2.58 -6.42
CA PRO A 121 -4.59 -2.96 -6.06
C PRO A 121 -5.31 -3.86 -7.08
N THR A 122 -5.02 -3.68 -8.37
CA THR A 122 -5.60 -4.47 -9.46
C THR A 122 -5.18 -5.94 -9.50
N LYS A 123 -4.07 -6.32 -8.87
CA LYS A 123 -3.50 -7.69 -8.87
C LYS A 123 -3.96 -8.55 -7.69
N TRP A 124 -4.73 -8.00 -6.75
CA TRP A 124 -5.16 -8.72 -5.56
C TRP A 124 -6.34 -9.65 -5.83
N VAL A 125 -6.36 -10.77 -5.09
CA VAL A 125 -7.41 -11.79 -5.17
C VAL A 125 -8.72 -11.28 -4.54
N SER A 126 -9.85 -11.57 -5.19
CA SER A 126 -11.17 -11.23 -4.65
C SER A 126 -11.40 -11.88 -3.28
N GLY A 127 -11.99 -11.13 -2.35
CA GLY A 127 -12.19 -11.52 -0.96
C GLY A 127 -11.06 -11.10 -0.01
N ALA A 128 -9.93 -10.63 -0.54
CA ALA A 128 -8.87 -10.03 0.26
C ALA A 128 -9.24 -8.66 0.80
N ASP A 129 -8.63 -8.29 1.93
CA ASP A 129 -8.74 -6.97 2.53
C ASP A 129 -7.35 -6.47 2.92
N LEU A 130 -7.03 -5.23 2.52
CA LEU A 130 -5.81 -4.51 2.87
C LEU A 130 -6.18 -3.31 3.74
N TYR A 131 -5.49 -3.11 4.86
CA TYR A 131 -5.80 -2.07 5.83
C TYR A 131 -4.57 -1.21 6.07
N CYS A 132 -4.78 0.07 6.40
CA CYS A 132 -3.77 0.95 6.97
C CYS A 132 -4.40 1.73 8.13
N PHE A 133 -3.95 1.46 9.35
CA PHE A 133 -4.54 2.01 10.58
C PHE A 133 -3.47 2.70 11.41
N LYS A 134 -3.86 3.72 12.20
CA LYS A 134 -2.93 4.34 13.15
C LYS A 134 -2.36 3.27 14.07
N ASP A 135 -1.09 3.41 14.39
CA ASP A 135 -0.39 2.42 15.21
C ASP A 135 -1.06 2.26 16.59
N GLY A 136 -1.09 1.03 17.08
CA GLY A 136 -1.81 0.66 18.30
C GLY A 136 -3.32 0.48 18.15
N ILE A 137 -3.92 0.74 16.97
CA ILE A 137 -5.33 0.43 16.68
C ILE A 137 -5.40 -0.79 15.78
N GLU A 138 -6.04 -1.86 16.26
CA GLU A 138 -6.32 -3.02 15.41
C GLU A 138 -7.55 -2.75 14.53
N PRO A 139 -7.55 -3.14 13.23
CA PRO A 139 -8.71 -2.98 12.35
C PRO A 139 -9.79 -4.02 12.64
N LYS A 140 -10.27 -4.00 13.88
CA LYS A 140 -11.24 -4.91 14.47
C LYS A 140 -12.26 -4.08 15.22
N TRP A 141 -13.46 -4.61 15.33
CA TRP A 141 -14.57 -3.90 15.98
C TRP A 141 -14.63 -4.16 17.48
N GLU A 142 -13.81 -5.08 17.95
CA GLU A 142 -13.49 -5.38 19.34
C GLU A 142 -12.39 -4.47 19.89
N ASP A 143 -11.64 -3.79 19.02
CA ASP A 143 -10.70 -2.75 19.44
C ASP A 143 -11.50 -1.62 20.13
N PRO A 144 -11.12 -1.22 21.36
CA PRO A 144 -11.90 -0.26 22.14
C PRO A 144 -12.00 1.12 21.47
N VAL A 145 -11.04 1.49 20.62
CA VAL A 145 -11.06 2.75 19.88
C VAL A 145 -12.09 2.69 18.74
N CYS A 146 -12.19 1.54 18.07
CA CYS A 146 -13.15 1.35 16.99
C CYS A 146 -14.54 0.91 17.47
N ALA A 147 -14.72 0.46 18.72
CA ALA A 147 -15.94 -0.21 19.15
C ALA A 147 -17.24 0.61 18.95
N ASN A 148 -17.19 1.91 19.27
CA ASN A 148 -18.29 2.87 19.14
C ASN A 148 -18.23 3.70 17.84
N GLY A 149 -17.44 3.20 16.90
CA GLY A 149 -17.13 3.85 15.64
C GLY A 149 -18.08 3.50 14.52
N GLY A 150 -17.68 3.92 13.33
CA GLY A 150 -18.36 3.55 12.09
C GLY A 150 -17.43 3.73 10.90
N LYS A 151 -18.00 3.60 9.71
CA LYS A 151 -17.23 3.77 8.48
C LYS A 151 -18.01 4.48 7.39
N TRP A 152 -17.31 5.35 6.67
CA TRP A 152 -17.71 5.81 5.34
C TRP A 152 -17.23 4.80 4.30
N THR A 153 -18.01 4.54 3.26
CA THR A 153 -17.63 3.60 2.19
C THR A 153 -17.90 4.20 0.81
N MET A 154 -16.92 4.11 -0.07
CA MET A 154 -17.02 4.41 -1.51
C MET A 154 -16.73 3.15 -2.33
N MET A 155 -17.41 3.01 -3.47
CA MET A 155 -17.16 1.96 -4.44
C MET A 155 -16.41 2.53 -5.63
N PHE A 156 -15.37 1.82 -6.08
CA PHE A 156 -14.53 2.26 -7.19
C PHE A 156 -14.41 1.19 -8.28
N PRO A 157 -14.47 1.58 -9.56
CA PRO A 157 -14.06 0.70 -10.65
C PRO A 157 -12.54 0.50 -10.63
N LYS A 158 -12.08 -0.66 -11.11
CA LYS A 158 -10.64 -1.05 -11.13
C LYS A 158 -9.74 0.02 -11.75
N ALA A 159 -10.21 0.74 -12.78
CA ALA A 159 -9.45 1.77 -13.49
C ALA A 159 -9.05 2.97 -12.62
N THR A 160 -9.83 3.27 -11.57
CA THR A 160 -9.59 4.43 -10.69
C THR A 160 -9.24 4.03 -9.26
N LEU A 161 -9.23 2.72 -8.97
CA LEU A 161 -9.06 2.22 -7.62
C LEU A 161 -7.68 2.57 -7.04
N GLU A 162 -6.63 2.39 -7.85
CA GLU A 162 -5.25 2.56 -7.39
C GLU A 162 -4.95 4.01 -7.02
N SER A 163 -5.33 4.97 -7.86
CA SER A 163 -5.15 6.39 -7.56
C SER A 163 -5.98 6.83 -6.36
N ASN A 164 -7.24 6.39 -6.25
CA ASN A 164 -8.09 6.76 -5.11
C ASN A 164 -7.64 6.11 -3.79
N TRP A 165 -7.10 4.89 -3.85
CA TRP A 165 -6.47 4.25 -2.70
C TRP A 165 -5.25 5.02 -2.22
N LEU A 166 -4.33 5.36 -3.14
CA LEU A 166 -3.16 6.16 -2.80
C LEU A 166 -3.54 7.54 -2.26
N ASN A 167 -4.44 8.26 -2.92
CA ASN A 167 -4.90 9.58 -2.47
C ASN A 167 -5.52 9.52 -1.07
N THR A 168 -6.30 8.47 -0.80
CA THR A 168 -6.87 8.27 0.54
C THR A 168 -5.76 8.02 1.57
N LEU A 169 -4.80 7.14 1.28
CA LEU A 169 -3.66 6.90 2.17
C LEU A 169 -2.87 8.20 2.45
N LEU A 170 -2.54 8.96 1.41
CA LEU A 170 -1.79 10.21 1.53
C LEU A 170 -2.52 11.25 2.37
N ALA A 171 -3.85 11.38 2.20
CA ALA A 171 -4.65 12.29 3.02
C ALA A 171 -4.72 11.88 4.49
N LEU A 172 -4.74 10.57 4.78
CA LEU A 172 -4.70 10.05 6.14
C LEU A 172 -3.34 10.32 6.80
N VAL A 173 -2.25 9.82 6.21
CA VAL A 173 -0.91 9.93 6.81
C VAL A 173 -0.39 11.36 6.84
N GLY A 174 -0.87 12.20 5.92
CA GLY A 174 -0.59 13.63 5.87
C GLY A 174 -1.48 14.49 6.77
N GLU A 175 -2.37 13.87 7.57
CA GLU A 175 -3.28 14.54 8.50
C GLU A 175 -4.10 15.68 7.84
N GLN A 176 -4.63 15.42 6.64
CA GLN A 176 -5.31 16.44 5.84
C GLN A 176 -6.78 16.68 6.22
N PHE A 177 -7.34 15.84 7.09
CA PHE A 177 -8.71 15.97 7.55
C PHE A 177 -8.79 16.89 8.76
N GLU A 178 -9.72 17.85 8.76
CA GLU A 178 -9.95 18.73 9.93
C GLU A 178 -10.26 17.93 11.21
N GLN A 179 -10.97 16.81 11.06
CA GLN A 179 -11.34 15.90 12.14
C GLN A 179 -10.46 14.64 12.12
N GLY A 180 -9.17 14.79 11.76
CA GLY A 180 -8.21 13.68 11.62
C GLY A 180 -8.04 12.83 12.87
N ASP A 181 -8.24 13.41 14.06
CA ASP A 181 -8.21 12.69 15.34
C ASP A 181 -9.31 11.62 15.45
N GLU A 182 -10.44 11.80 14.75
CA GLU A 182 -11.53 10.83 14.71
C GLU A 182 -11.22 9.62 13.82
N ILE A 183 -10.24 9.72 12.92
CA ILE A 183 -9.88 8.66 11.98
C ILE A 183 -9.02 7.60 12.69
N CYS A 184 -9.49 6.34 12.60
CA CYS A 184 -8.74 5.17 13.03
C CYS A 184 -7.84 4.64 11.89
N GLY A 185 -8.37 4.61 10.68
CA GLY A 185 -7.69 4.01 9.54
C GLY A 185 -8.57 3.86 8.31
N VAL A 186 -8.03 3.18 7.31
CA VAL A 186 -8.71 2.90 6.04
C VAL A 186 -8.55 1.44 5.66
N VAL A 187 -9.57 0.87 5.04
CA VAL A 187 -9.55 -0.47 4.45
C VAL A 187 -9.91 -0.41 2.97
N LEU A 188 -9.17 -1.19 2.18
CA LEU A 188 -9.46 -1.54 0.79
C LEU A 188 -9.95 -2.98 0.74
N ASN A 189 -11.20 -3.17 0.32
CA ASN A 189 -11.84 -4.47 0.16
C ASN A 189 -11.88 -4.87 -1.32
N PHE A 190 -11.23 -5.99 -1.67
CA PHE A 190 -11.27 -6.55 -3.01
C PHE A 190 -12.51 -7.44 -3.16
N ARG A 191 -13.45 -7.10 -4.06
CA ARG A 191 -14.72 -7.83 -4.21
C ARG A 191 -15.12 -7.97 -5.67
N THR A 192 -15.81 -9.07 -5.97
CA THR A 192 -16.25 -9.38 -7.35
C THR A 192 -17.25 -8.37 -7.91
N ARG A 193 -18.05 -7.71 -7.05
CA ARG A 193 -19.09 -6.74 -7.45
C ARG A 193 -18.64 -5.27 -7.33
N GLY A 194 -17.34 -5.03 -7.34
CA GLY A 194 -16.76 -3.71 -7.17
C GLY A 194 -16.00 -3.59 -5.86
N ASP A 195 -14.79 -3.03 -5.95
CA ASP A 195 -13.92 -2.85 -4.80
C ASP A 195 -14.36 -1.64 -4.00
N LYS A 196 -14.13 -1.71 -2.69
CA LYS A 196 -14.57 -0.69 -1.75
C LYS A 196 -13.38 -0.12 -1.01
N ILE A 197 -13.34 1.18 -0.86
CA ILE A 197 -12.48 1.84 0.13
C ILE A 197 -13.40 2.30 1.26
N SER A 198 -12.98 2.11 2.51
CA SER A 198 -13.72 2.60 3.66
C SER A 198 -12.80 3.24 4.70
N ILE A 199 -13.12 4.46 5.12
CA ILE A 199 -12.47 5.13 6.26
C ILE A 199 -13.24 4.77 7.52
N TRP A 200 -12.52 4.31 8.55
CA TRP A 200 -13.06 3.97 9.87
C TRP A 200 -12.79 5.11 10.84
N THR A 201 -13.79 5.44 11.66
CA THR A 201 -13.72 6.51 12.66
C THR A 201 -14.18 6.02 14.03
N LYS A 202 -13.69 6.63 15.11
CA LYS A 202 -13.87 6.17 16.50
C LYS A 202 -15.19 6.55 17.15
N ASN A 203 -15.72 7.76 16.92
CA ASN A 203 -16.95 8.25 17.55
C ASN A 203 -18.08 8.47 16.54
N ALA A 204 -18.86 7.42 16.30
CA ALA A 204 -19.98 7.46 15.36
C ALA A 204 -21.08 8.46 15.74
N ALA A 205 -21.25 8.74 17.04
CA ALA A 205 -22.29 9.65 17.53
C ALA A 205 -21.96 11.13 17.28
N ASN A 206 -20.70 11.47 17.00
CA ASN A 206 -20.30 12.83 16.64
C ASN A 206 -20.66 13.15 15.19
N GLU A 207 -21.94 13.47 14.95
CA GLU A 207 -22.48 13.75 13.61
C GLU A 207 -21.71 14.84 12.87
N GLU A 208 -21.36 15.94 13.54
CA GLU A 208 -20.61 17.05 12.94
C GLU A 208 -19.26 16.56 12.38
N ALA A 209 -18.51 15.81 13.19
CA ALA A 209 -17.23 15.27 12.74
C ALA A 209 -17.40 14.26 11.60
N GLN A 210 -18.39 13.36 11.68
CA GLN A 210 -18.62 12.38 10.62
C GLN A 210 -19.00 13.05 9.30
N LEU A 211 -19.90 14.03 9.32
CA LEU A 211 -20.30 14.77 8.13
C LEU A 211 -19.13 15.57 7.54
N SER A 212 -18.27 16.17 8.38
CA SER A 212 -17.07 16.88 7.92
C SER A 212 -16.10 15.92 7.20
N ILE A 213 -15.78 14.78 7.80
CA ILE A 213 -14.90 13.76 7.21
C ILE A 213 -15.45 13.26 5.88
N GLY A 214 -16.73 12.90 5.83
CA GLY A 214 -17.36 12.37 4.62
C GLY A 214 -17.32 13.39 3.46
N LYS A 215 -17.60 14.67 3.74
CA LYS A 215 -17.57 15.74 2.73
C LYS A 215 -16.15 16.00 2.22
N GLN A 216 -15.19 16.15 3.12
CA GLN A 216 -13.78 16.35 2.76
C GLN A 216 -13.25 15.17 1.92
N TRP A 217 -13.61 13.93 2.29
CA TRP A 217 -13.17 12.76 1.54
C TRP A 217 -13.77 12.71 0.12
N LYS A 218 -15.05 13.09 -0.04
CA LYS A 218 -15.66 13.22 -1.38
C LYS A 218 -14.97 14.28 -2.22
N GLU A 219 -14.72 15.45 -1.64
CA GLU A 219 -14.08 16.56 -2.33
C GLU A 219 -12.66 16.18 -2.79
N LEU A 220 -11.87 15.60 -1.87
CA LEU A 220 -10.51 15.11 -2.15
C LEU A 220 -10.46 14.17 -3.36
N LEU A 221 -11.43 13.26 -3.47
CA LEU A 221 -11.44 12.24 -4.52
C LEU A 221 -12.28 12.66 -5.76
N GLY A 222 -12.91 13.83 -5.74
CA GLY A 222 -13.88 14.22 -6.78
C GLY A 222 -15.05 13.23 -6.90
N TYR A 223 -15.47 12.62 -5.79
CA TYR A 223 -16.49 11.58 -5.76
C TYR A 223 -17.90 12.21 -5.74
N ASN A 224 -18.62 12.06 -6.85
CA ASN A 224 -19.90 12.75 -7.07
C ASN A 224 -21.12 11.99 -6.52
N GLU A 225 -21.01 10.69 -6.26
CA GLU A 225 -22.13 9.90 -5.74
C GLU A 225 -22.34 10.12 -4.24
N THR A 226 -23.56 9.87 -3.76
CA THR A 226 -23.85 9.88 -2.32
C THR A 226 -23.14 8.72 -1.63
N ILE A 227 -22.44 9.00 -0.54
CA ILE A 227 -21.83 7.98 0.31
C ILE A 227 -22.60 7.86 1.63
N GLY A 228 -22.49 6.71 2.27
CA GLY A 228 -23.16 6.43 3.54
C GLY A 228 -22.17 6.12 4.66
N PHE A 229 -22.50 6.59 5.87
CA PHE A 229 -21.79 6.24 7.10
C PHE A 229 -22.58 5.18 7.85
N ILE A 230 -21.97 4.03 8.14
CA ILE A 230 -22.60 2.92 8.86
C ILE A 230 -21.88 2.71 10.19
N PHE A 231 -22.65 2.67 11.28
CA PHE A 231 -22.13 2.38 12.62
C PHE A 231 -21.64 0.94 12.67
N HIS A 232 -20.54 0.69 13.40
CA HIS A 232 -20.03 -0.67 13.53
C HIS A 232 -21.03 -1.59 14.24
N GLU A 233 -21.79 -1.09 15.21
CA GLU A 233 -22.86 -1.84 15.87
C GLU A 233 -23.94 -2.35 14.90
N ASP A 234 -24.43 -1.46 14.03
CA ASP A 234 -25.40 -1.82 13.00
C ASP A 234 -24.81 -2.82 12.00
N ALA A 235 -23.56 -2.63 11.59
CA ALA A 235 -22.89 -3.55 10.67
C ALA A 235 -22.74 -4.96 11.27
N LYS A 236 -22.53 -5.09 12.59
CA LYS A 236 -22.43 -6.39 13.29
C LYS A 236 -23.79 -7.08 13.39
N THR A 237 -24.82 -6.32 13.77
CA THR A 237 -26.14 -6.86 14.13
C THR A 237 -27.03 -7.09 12.91
N LEU A 238 -26.92 -6.24 11.89
CA LEU A 238 -27.79 -6.24 10.72
C LEU A 238 -27.09 -6.73 9.44
N ASP A 239 -25.75 -6.88 9.46
CA ASP A 239 -24.91 -7.31 8.32
C ASP A 239 -25.29 -6.57 7.02
N ARG A 240 -25.87 -7.28 6.04
CA ARG A 240 -26.26 -6.73 4.73
C ARG A 240 -27.44 -5.76 4.78
N THR A 241 -28.18 -5.74 5.89
CA THR A 241 -29.37 -4.89 6.07
C THR A 241 -29.07 -3.60 6.82
N ALA A 242 -27.83 -3.43 7.31
CA ALA A 242 -27.38 -2.19 7.94
C ALA A 242 -27.56 -1.00 6.99
N LYS A 243 -28.23 0.05 7.47
CA LYS A 243 -28.50 1.27 6.70
C LYS A 243 -27.52 2.37 7.11
N PRO A 244 -27.15 3.27 6.18
CA PRO A 244 -26.40 4.46 6.54
C PRO A 244 -27.14 5.31 7.56
N ARG A 245 -26.45 5.69 8.63
CA ARG A 245 -26.95 6.63 9.63
C ARG A 245 -26.84 8.08 9.18
N TYR A 246 -25.78 8.38 8.43
CA TYR A 246 -25.52 9.66 7.77
C TYR A 246 -25.21 9.45 6.30
N THR A 247 -25.48 10.48 5.49
CA THR A 247 -25.19 10.48 4.05
C THR A 247 -24.70 11.86 3.61
N VAL A 248 -23.71 11.90 2.71
CA VAL A 248 -23.17 13.14 2.13
C VAL A 248 -22.88 13.01 0.64
#